data_AF-A0A1G9Z3V1-F1
#
_entry.id   AF-A0A1G9Z3V1-F1
#
_cell.length_a   1.000
_cell.length_b   1.000
_cell.length_c   1.000
_cell.angle_alpha   90.00
_cell.angle_beta   90.00
_cell.angle_gamma   90.00
#
_symmetry.space_group_name_H-M   'P 1'
#
loop_
_entity.id
_entity.type
_entity.pdbx_description
1 polymer ?
#
loop_
_entity_poly.entity_id
_entity_poly.type
_entity_poly.pdbx_seq_one_letter_code
_entity_poly.pdbx_strand_id
1 'polypeptide(L)' 'MLYLYMLAAIGAVTISALLWRAFGPEQTSKPRAVTLAPDDDPEFLRRLDERKRRERKDPEEG' A
#
# COMPACT_ATOMS: atom_id res chain seq x y z
N MET A 1 12.17 45.61 20.73
CA MET A 1 12.41 44.23 21.23
C MET A 1 11.26 43.28 20.90
N LEU A 2 9.99 43.61 21.22
CA LEU A 2 8.82 42.76 20.89
C LEU A 2 8.74 42.32 19.42
N TYR A 3 9.08 43.21 18.49
CA TYR A 3 9.07 42.93 17.05
C TYR A 3 10.02 41.78 16.64
N LEU A 4 11.19 41.67 17.27
CA LEU A 4 12.13 40.58 17.01
C LEU A 4 11.55 39.23 17.44
N TYR A 5 10.84 39.20 18.57
CA TYR A 5 10.16 38.00 19.04
C TYR A 5 9.02 37.59 18.12
N MET A 6 8.25 38.55 17.58
CA MET A 6 7.22 38.23 16.59
C MET A 6 7.80 37.67 15.30
N LEU A 7 8.88 38.27 14.78
CA LEU A 7 9.56 37.78 13.59
C LEU A 7 10.11 36.35 13.80
N ALA A 8 10.74 36.12 14.95
CA ALA A 8 11.27 34.82 15.33
C ALA A 8 10.16 33.77 15.48
N ALA A 9 9.02 34.13 16.07
CA ALA A 9 7.87 33.23 16.21
C ALA A 9 7.30 32.83 14.85
N ILE A 10 7.13 33.79 13.93
CA ILE A 10 6.65 33.52 12.57
C ILE A 10 7.64 32.61 11.83
N GLY A 11 8.94 32.90 11.92
CA GLY A 11 9.98 32.06 11.32
C GLY A 11 9.96 30.63 11.87
N ALA A 12 9.87 30.48 13.19
CA ALA A 12 9.83 29.18 13.85
C ALA A 12 8.61 28.35 13.40
N VAL A 13 7.41 28.95 13.40
CA VAL A 13 6.18 28.28 12.94
C VAL A 13 6.31 27.85 11.48
N THR A 14 6.87 28.70 10.63
CA THR A 14 7.06 28.41 9.20
C THR A 14 8.00 27.22 8.99
N ILE A 15 9.14 27.20 9.69
CA ILE A 15 10.10 26.09 9.62
C ILE A 15 9.47 24.81 10.16
N SER A 16 8.78 24.86 11.31
CA SER A 16 8.09 23.69 11.86
C SER A 16 7.04 23.13 10.90
N ALA A 17 6.25 23.99 10.24
CA ALA A 17 5.28 23.57 9.24
C ALA A 17 5.94 22.91 8.02
N LEU A 18 7.07 23.46 7.55
CA LEU A 18 7.85 22.88 6.45
C LEU A 18 8.44 21.52 6.83
N LEU A 19 9.00 21.40 8.02
CA LEU A 19 9.53 20.13 8.54
C LEU A 19 8.42 19.09 8.70
N TRP A 20 7.25 19.49 9.20
CA TRP A 20 6.07 18.61 9.27
C TRP A 20 5.58 18.21 7.88
N ARG A 21 5.65 19.09 6.89
CA ARG A 21 5.21 18.77 5.52
C ARG A 21 6.19 17.85 4.79
N ALA A 22 7.49 17.98 5.07
CA ALA A 22 8.56 17.22 4.44
C ALA A 22 8.82 15.86 5.10
N PHE A 23 8.72 15.79 6.43
CA PHE A 23 9.06 14.61 7.23
C PHE A 23 7.89 14.12 8.09
N GLY A 24 6.74 14.79 8.05
CA GLY A 24 5.56 14.32 8.76
C GLY A 24 5.11 12.96 8.24
N PRO A 25 4.38 12.19 9.05
CA PRO A 25 3.89 10.88 8.66
C PRO A 25 3.15 11.01 7.34
N GLU A 26 3.65 10.31 6.31
CA GLU A 26 2.98 10.17 5.02
C GLU A 26 1.53 9.80 5.34
N GLN A 27 0.57 10.70 5.07
CA GLN A 27 -0.82 10.37 5.29
C GLN A 27 -1.14 9.25 4.31
N THR A 28 -1.15 8.01 4.82
CA THR A 28 -1.48 6.80 4.09
C THR A 28 -2.97 6.74 3.75
N SER A 29 -3.57 7.88 3.39
CA SER A 29 -4.88 7.97 2.77
C SER A 29 -4.74 7.94 1.24
N LYS A 30 -3.98 6.98 0.72
CA LYS A 30 -4.45 6.35 -0.51
C LYS A 30 -5.46 5.33 -0.03
N PRO A 31 -6.75 5.42 -0.40
CA PRO A 31 -7.61 4.26 -0.25
C PRO A 31 -6.87 3.16 -0.97
N ARG A 32 -6.36 2.19 -0.19
CA ARG A 32 -5.84 0.94 -0.73
C ARG A 32 -6.98 0.51 -1.65
N ALA A 33 -6.74 0.52 -2.96
CA ALA A 33 -7.63 -0.20 -3.85
C ALA A 33 -7.65 -1.59 -3.22
N VAL A 34 -8.76 -1.89 -2.56
CA VAL A 34 -9.03 -3.24 -2.11
C VAL A 34 -9.24 -3.90 -3.46
N THR A 35 -8.14 -4.38 -4.04
CA THR A 35 -8.17 -5.54 -4.89
C THR A 35 -8.82 -6.57 -3.99
N LEU A 36 -10.16 -6.61 -4.06
CA LEU A 36 -10.97 -7.66 -3.50
C LEU A 36 -10.29 -8.90 -4.03
N ALA A 37 -9.58 -9.61 -3.16
CA ALA A 37 -9.11 -10.93 -3.53
C ALA A 37 -10.36 -11.65 -4.04
N PRO A 38 -10.32 -12.28 -5.23
CA PRO A 38 -11.43 -13.10 -5.67
C PRO A 38 -11.82 -13.98 -4.47
N ASP A 39 -13.10 -13.94 -4.10
CA ASP A 39 -13.64 -14.70 -2.97
C ASP A 39 -13.08 -16.12 -3.08
N ASP A 40 -12.67 -16.72 -1.97
CA ASP A 40 -11.99 -18.03 -1.89
C ASP A 40 -12.89 -19.15 -2.45
N ASP A 41 -13.12 -19.13 -3.76
CA ASP A 41 -14.17 -19.87 -4.42
C ASP A 41 -13.66 -21.30 -4.57
N PRO A 42 -14.35 -22.29 -3.97
CA PRO A 42 -13.93 -23.69 -4.02
C PRO A 42 -13.87 -24.22 -5.46
N GLU A 43 -14.51 -23.52 -6.38
CA GLU A 43 -14.53 -23.79 -7.81
C GLU A 43 -13.15 -23.56 -8.47
N PHE A 44 -12.41 -22.51 -8.07
CA PHE A 44 -11.06 -22.25 -8.57
C PHE A 44 -10.08 -23.36 -8.20
N LEU A 45 -10.13 -23.82 -6.94
CA LEU A 45 -9.28 -24.90 -6.45
C LEU A 45 -9.58 -26.22 -7.15
N ARG A 46 -10.86 -26.53 -7.41
CA ARG A 46 -11.26 -27.71 -8.20
C ARG A 46 -10.68 -27.67 -9.60
N ARG A 47 -10.77 -26.52 -10.29
CA ARG A 47 -10.17 -26.33 -11.62
C ARG A 47 -8.65 -26.46 -11.61
N LEU A 48 -7.97 -26.03 -10.55
CA LEU A 48 -6.50 -26.14 -10.43
C LEU A 48 -6.06 -27.60 -10.22
N ASP A 49 -6.77 -28.33 -9.36
CA ASP A 49 -6.45 -29.73 -9.05
C ASP A 49 -6.72 -30.64 -10.27
N GLU A 50 -7.78 -30.36 -11.03
CA GLU A 50 -8.07 -31.03 -12.30
C GLU A 50 -6.96 -30.84 -13.34
N ARG A 51 -6.41 -29.64 -13.49
CA ARG A 51 -5.29 -29.36 -14.40
C ARG A 51 -4.02 -30.11 -13.97
N LYS A 52 -3.66 -30.01 -12.69
CA LYS A 52 -2.50 -30.71 -12.12
C LYS A 52 -2.59 -32.21 -12.31
N ARG A 53 -3.80 -32.79 -12.21
CA ARG A 53 -4.04 -34.21 -12.44
C ARG A 53 -3.93 -34.60 -13.92
N ARG A 54 -4.30 -33.72 -14.86
CA ARG A 54 -4.10 -33.96 -16.30
C ARG A 54 -2.61 -33.89 -16.66
N GLU A 55 -1.90 -32.87 -16.23
CA GLU A 55 -0.45 -32.73 -16.45
C GLU A 55 0.35 -33.93 -15.87
N ARG A 56 -0.04 -34.44 -14.69
CA ARG A 56 0.59 -35.64 -14.10
C ARG A 56 0.23 -36.94 -14.82
N LYS A 57 -0.81 -36.96 -15.65
CA LYS A 57 -1.22 -38.13 -16.44
C LYS A 57 -0.61 -38.18 -17.84
N ASP A 58 -0.06 -37.06 -18.32
CA ASP A 58 0.67 -36.96 -19.58
C ASP A 58 2.22 -37.19 -19.54
N PRO A 59 2.85 -37.88 -18.56
CA PRO A 59 4.27 -38.22 -18.68
C PRO A 59 4.56 -39.55 -19.40
N GLU A 60 3.58 -40.23 -20.01
CA GLU A 60 3.74 -41.62 -20.53
C GLU A 60 3.26 -41.80 -21.99
N GLU A 61 3.47 -40.82 -22.88
CA GLU A 61 3.40 -41.04 -24.34
C GLU A 61 4.54 -40.30 -25.07
N GLY A 62 5.79 -40.64 -24.73
CA GLY A 62 7.01 -40.23 -25.44
C GLY A 62 8.01 -41.36 -25.56
#